data_AF-A0A1F7FGH0-F1
#
_entry.id   AF-A0A1F7FGH0-F1
#
_cell.length_a   1.000
_cell.length_b   1.000
_cell.length_c   1.000
_cell.angle_alpha   90.00
_cell.angle_beta   90.00
_cell.angle_gamma   90.00
#
_symmetry.space_group_name_H-M   'P 1'
#
loop_
_entity.id
_entity.type
_entity.pdbx_description
1 polymer ?
#
loop_
_entity_poly.entity_id
_entity_poly.type
_entity_poly.pdbx_seq_one_letter_code
_entity_poly.pdbx_strand_id
1 'polypeptide(L)'
;MYLTSQRVVSKDGQEGINSFFHLHRPHKQPKLKGPADITAVAEDNTGKLIKDNCEVEPGGNRVKSYLDIVAPDDAGEKQITAALDNLQGEIDQSKMWPITYLADGIGIRFNTDMELYKALEEEFSTLKASALALLRSARK
;
A
#
# COMPACT_ATOMS: atom_id res chain seq x y z
N MET A 1 9.04 4.03 -6.58
CA MET A 1 7.96 4.68 -5.84
C MET A 1 7.53 3.83 -4.67
N TYR A 2 6.92 4.47 -3.69
CA TYR A 2 6.23 3.83 -2.59
C TYR A 2 4.83 4.46 -2.47
N LEU A 3 3.79 3.63 -2.59
CA LEU A 3 2.39 4.03 -2.50
C LEU A 3 1.76 3.20 -1.38
N THR A 4 1.14 3.86 -0.41
CA THR A 4 0.47 3.19 0.69
C THR A 4 -0.93 3.74 0.88
N SER A 5 -1.86 2.87 1.25
CA SER A 5 -3.21 3.22 1.69
C SER A 5 -3.49 2.48 2.99
N GLN A 6 -3.96 3.22 4.00
CA GLN A 6 -4.12 2.72 5.35
C GLN A 6 -5.51 3.06 5.86
N ARG A 7 -6.25 2.07 6.37
CA ARG A 7 -7.42 2.35 7.20
C ARG A 7 -6.93 2.72 8.59
N VAL A 8 -7.33 3.88 9.07
CA VAL A 8 -6.85 4.44 10.32
C VAL A 8 -8.02 4.83 11.22
N VAL A 9 -7.80 4.73 12.53
CA VAL A 9 -8.71 5.25 13.55
C VAL A 9 -7.93 6.23 14.42
N SER A 10 -8.42 7.46 14.53
CA SER A 10 -7.84 8.48 15.41
C SER A 10 -8.13 8.21 16.89
N LYS A 11 -7.52 8.99 17.77
CA LYS A 11 -7.71 8.86 19.24
C LYS A 11 -9.14 9.18 19.70
N ASP A 12 -9.84 10.05 18.97
CA ASP A 12 -11.24 10.41 19.19
C ASP A 12 -12.23 9.48 18.45
N GLY A 13 -11.72 8.44 17.76
CA GLY A 13 -12.53 7.39 17.16
C GLY A 13 -12.99 7.67 15.72
N GLN A 14 -12.51 8.73 15.09
CA GLN A 14 -12.75 8.97 13.66
C GLN A 14 -12.04 7.89 12.84
N GLU A 15 -12.77 7.23 11.96
CA GLU A 15 -12.24 6.24 11.03
C GLU A 15 -12.20 6.81 9.60
N GLY A 16 -11.17 6.47 8.84
CA GLY A 16 -11.05 6.81 7.43
C GLY A 16 -9.81 6.20 6.80
N ILE A 17 -9.53 6.57 5.55
CA ILE A 17 -8.39 6.10 4.79
C ILE A 17 -7.40 7.24 4.57
N ASN A 18 -6.14 6.97 4.90
CA ASN A 18 -5.03 7.85 4.56
C ASN A 18 -4.14 7.17 3.53
N SER A 19 -3.86 7.88 2.45
CA SER A 19 -3.05 7.39 1.35
C SER A 19 -1.89 8.33 1.08
N PHE A 20 -0.71 7.77 0.82
CA PHE A 20 0.52 8.53 0.59
C PHE A 20 1.28 7.97 -0.61
N PHE A 21 1.75 8.86 -1.47
CA PHE A 21 2.51 8.54 -2.66
C PHE A 21 3.87 9.23 -2.62
N HIS A 22 4.91 8.41 -2.68
CA HIS A 22 6.29 8.81 -2.62
C HIS A 22 7.05 8.35 -3.86
N LEU A 23 7.99 9.18 -4.31
CA LEU A 23 8.93 8.80 -5.36
C LEU A 23 10.32 8.63 -4.77
N HIS A 24 11.01 7.60 -5.24
CA HIS A 24 12.45 7.49 -5.08
C HIS A 24 13.10 8.48 -6.06
N ARG A 25 14.43 8.65 -5.99
CA ARG A 25 15.16 9.33 -7.07
C ARG A 25 15.57 8.27 -8.10
N PRO A 26 15.74 8.60 -9.39
CA PRO A 26 16.07 7.61 -10.44
C PRO A 26 17.24 6.66 -10.12
N HIS A 27 18.23 7.12 -9.34
CA HIS A 27 19.41 6.33 -8.94
C HIS A 27 19.28 5.65 -7.57
N LYS A 28 18.10 5.70 -6.94
CA LYS A 28 17.81 5.13 -5.62
C LYS A 28 16.61 4.19 -5.64
N GLN A 29 16.31 3.60 -6.80
CA GLN A 29 15.24 2.60 -6.87
C GLN A 29 15.56 1.40 -5.99
N PRO A 30 14.61 0.93 -5.17
CA PRO A 30 14.80 -0.29 -4.41
C PRO A 30 14.89 -1.49 -5.34
N LYS A 31 15.85 -2.38 -5.07
CA LYS A 31 15.97 -3.67 -5.74
C LYS A 31 15.25 -4.70 -4.89
N LEU A 32 14.04 -5.06 -5.29
CA LEU A 32 13.24 -6.05 -4.58
C LEU A 32 13.71 -7.45 -4.95
N LYS A 33 14.21 -8.20 -3.97
CA LYS A 33 14.61 -9.61 -4.05
C LYS A 33 13.72 -10.50 -3.20
N GLY A 34 13.01 -9.94 -2.22
CA GLY A 34 12.02 -10.65 -1.42
C GLY A 34 11.20 -9.73 -0.51
N PRO A 35 10.34 -10.33 0.34
CA PRO A 35 9.44 -9.61 1.25
C PRO A 35 10.12 -8.60 2.19
N ALA A 36 11.34 -8.92 2.63
CA ALA A 36 12.12 -8.05 3.51
C ALA A 36 12.45 -6.70 2.85
N ASP A 37 12.66 -6.68 1.53
CA ASP A 37 12.97 -5.44 0.80
C ASP A 37 11.75 -4.52 0.70
N ILE A 38 10.54 -5.10 0.62
CA ILE A 38 9.29 -4.34 0.62
C ILE A 38 9.13 -3.60 1.95
N THR A 39 9.40 -4.31 3.05
CA THR A 39 9.36 -3.77 4.41
C THR A 39 10.40 -2.67 4.61
N ALA A 40 11.66 -2.91 4.20
CA ALA A 40 12.72 -1.92 4.29
C ALA A 40 12.41 -0.62 3.53
N VAL A 41 11.72 -0.72 2.38
CA VAL A 41 11.28 0.50 1.65
C VAL A 41 10.17 1.23 2.39
N ALA A 42 9.18 0.50 2.91
CA ALA A 42 8.06 1.11 3.65
C ALA A 42 8.51 1.81 4.94
N GLU A 43 9.59 1.34 5.58
CA GLU A 43 10.02 1.81 6.90
C GLU A 43 11.23 2.75 6.84
N ASP A 44 12.25 2.44 6.03
CA ASP A 44 13.54 3.14 6.06
C ASP A 44 13.80 4.03 4.85
N ASN A 45 13.14 3.75 3.71
CA ASN A 45 13.45 4.41 2.44
C ASN A 45 12.19 4.71 1.63
N THR A 46 11.19 5.34 2.25
CA THR A 46 9.91 5.68 1.62
C THR A 46 10.07 6.64 0.43
N GLY A 47 11.14 7.43 0.40
CA GLY A 47 11.40 8.42 -0.64
C GLY A 47 10.84 9.80 -0.30
N LYS A 48 10.64 10.64 -1.32
CA LYS A 48 10.07 11.99 -1.15
C LYS A 48 8.56 11.91 -1.33
N LEU A 49 7.79 12.40 -0.36
CA LEU A 49 6.34 12.55 -0.49
C LEU A 49 6.02 13.48 -1.67
N ILE A 50 5.18 13.00 -2.58
CA ILE A 50 4.73 13.73 -3.77
C ILE A 50 3.26 14.13 -3.63
N LYS A 51 2.44 13.21 -3.10
CA LYS A 51 1.01 13.43 -2.96
C LYS A 51 0.47 12.63 -1.78
N ASP A 52 -0.51 13.18 -1.11
CA ASP A 52 -1.29 12.52 -0.06
C ASP A 52 -2.79 12.78 -0.25
N ASN A 53 -3.59 11.93 0.38
CA ASN A 53 -5.01 12.11 0.59
C ASN A 53 -5.36 11.52 1.95
N CYS A 54 -5.68 12.38 2.92
CA CYS A 54 -5.98 11.98 4.28
C CYS A 54 -7.44 12.29 4.62
N GLU A 55 -8.23 11.26 4.94
CA GLU A 55 -9.59 11.42 5.48
C GLU A 55 -9.58 11.70 6.99
N VAL A 56 -8.50 11.29 7.66
CA VAL A 56 -8.27 11.51 9.09
C VAL A 56 -6.93 12.22 9.27
N GLU A 57 -6.88 13.23 10.12
CA GLU A 57 -5.64 13.98 10.35
C GLU A 57 -4.50 13.04 10.80
N PRO A 58 -3.32 13.07 10.15
CA PRO A 58 -2.19 12.24 10.56
C PRO A 58 -1.64 12.66 11.92
N GLY A 59 -1.36 11.68 12.80
CA GLY A 59 -0.70 11.95 14.08
C GLY A 59 -1.16 11.04 15.21
N GLY A 60 -0.57 9.85 15.30
CA GLY A 60 -0.89 8.90 16.37
C GLY A 60 -2.21 8.14 16.17
N ASN A 61 -2.63 7.96 14.91
CA ASN A 61 -3.75 7.09 14.56
C ASN A 61 -3.34 5.62 14.66
N ARG A 62 -4.30 4.75 15.03
CA ARG A 62 -4.14 3.31 14.96
C ARG A 62 -4.44 2.84 13.53
N VAL A 63 -3.49 2.15 12.91
CA VAL A 63 -3.70 1.52 11.59
C VAL A 63 -4.43 0.20 11.79
N LYS A 64 -5.63 0.05 11.21
CA LYS A 64 -6.41 -1.20 11.23
C LYS A 64 -6.06 -2.12 10.06
N SER A 65 -5.66 -1.54 8.93
CA SER A 65 -5.24 -2.28 7.74
C SER A 65 -4.34 -1.39 6.90
N TYR A 66 -3.48 -2.00 6.10
CA TYR A 66 -2.64 -1.27 5.16
C TYR A 66 -2.38 -2.08 3.90
N LEU A 67 -2.20 -1.36 2.80
CA LEU A 67 -1.76 -1.85 1.51
C LEU A 67 -0.55 -1.03 1.08
N ASP A 68 0.63 -1.64 1.13
CA ASP A 68 1.89 -1.06 0.68
C ASP A 68 2.23 -1.57 -0.73
N ILE A 69 2.62 -0.66 -1.61
CA ILE A 69 3.03 -0.95 -2.99
C ILE A 69 4.40 -0.29 -3.22
N VAL A 70 5.39 -1.11 -3.54
CA VAL A 70 6.75 -0.69 -3.89
C VAL A 70 7.01 -1.08 -5.33
N ALA A 71 7.47 -0.13 -6.14
CA ALA A 71 7.71 -0.35 -7.56
C ALA A 71 8.78 0.62 -8.10
N PRO A 72 9.27 0.49 -9.33
CA PRO A 72 9.99 1.57 -10.03
C PRO A 72 9.18 2.86 -10.08
N ASP A 73 9.83 4.04 -10.05
CA ASP A 73 9.11 5.33 -10.08
C ASP A 73 8.28 5.56 -11.35
N ASP A 74 8.72 4.96 -12.46
CA ASP A 74 8.09 5.02 -13.78
C ASP A 74 7.04 3.94 -14.01
N ALA A 75 6.82 3.03 -13.05
CA ALA A 75 5.83 1.96 -13.17
C ALA A 75 4.43 2.53 -13.39
N GLY A 76 3.79 2.20 -14.52
CA GLY A 76 2.50 2.75 -14.94
C GLY A 76 1.33 2.21 -14.11
N GLU A 77 0.20 2.94 -14.11
CA GLU A 77 -1.03 2.50 -13.44
C GLU A 77 -1.45 1.09 -13.86
N LYS A 78 -1.39 0.77 -15.17
CA LYS A 78 -1.74 -0.56 -15.68
C LYS A 78 -0.91 -1.69 -15.06
N GLN A 79 0.39 -1.48 -14.84
CA GLN A 79 1.28 -2.48 -14.26
C GLN A 79 0.94 -2.70 -12.77
N ILE A 80 0.68 -1.62 -12.05
CA ILE A 80 0.29 -1.66 -10.64
C ILE A 80 -1.08 -2.33 -10.46
N THR A 81 -2.06 -1.97 -11.30
CA THR A 81 -3.38 -2.61 -11.29
C THR A 81 -3.28 -4.11 -11.55
N ALA A 82 -2.51 -4.54 -12.55
CA ALA A 82 -2.34 -5.97 -12.84
C ALA A 82 -1.71 -6.73 -11.66
N ALA A 83 -0.68 -6.16 -11.00
CA ALA A 83 -0.08 -6.77 -9.82
C ALA A 83 -1.07 -6.86 -8.64
N LEU A 84 -1.90 -5.84 -8.44
CA LEU A 84 -2.95 -5.83 -7.41
C LEU A 84 -4.07 -6.83 -7.73
N ASP A 85 -4.48 -6.97 -8.98
CA ASP A 85 -5.48 -7.96 -9.43
C ASP A 85 -4.98 -9.39 -9.19
N ASN A 86 -3.71 -9.66 -9.49
CA ASN A 86 -3.09 -10.96 -9.24
C ASN A 86 -3.07 -11.28 -7.74
N LEU A 87 -2.63 -10.33 -6.90
CA LEU A 87 -2.65 -10.51 -5.46
C LEU A 87 -4.08 -10.73 -4.93
N GLN A 88 -5.06 -9.99 -5.44
CA GLN A 88 -6.46 -10.12 -5.03
C GLN A 88 -6.99 -11.56 -5.23
N GLY A 89 -6.68 -12.18 -6.37
CA GLY A 89 -7.04 -13.57 -6.65
C GLY A 89 -6.34 -14.60 -5.74
N GLU A 90 -5.33 -14.16 -4.98
CA GLU A 90 -4.55 -14.96 -4.06
C GLU A 90 -4.87 -14.71 -2.57
N ILE A 91 -5.77 -13.76 -2.25
CA ILE A 91 -6.11 -13.47 -0.84
C ILE A 91 -6.88 -14.65 -0.25
N ASP A 92 -6.30 -15.25 0.77
CA ASP A 92 -6.87 -16.36 1.52
C ASP A 92 -6.56 -16.19 3.01
N GLN A 93 -7.57 -16.42 3.86
CA GLN A 93 -7.48 -16.39 5.32
C GLN A 93 -6.50 -17.43 5.88
N SER A 94 -6.20 -18.48 5.12
CA SER A 94 -5.29 -19.57 5.53
C SER A 94 -3.79 -19.21 5.42
N LYS A 95 -3.44 -18.08 4.79
CA LYS A 95 -2.05 -17.68 4.55
C LYS A 95 -1.39 -17.04 5.77
N MET A 96 -0.05 -17.10 5.82
CA MET A 96 0.75 -16.36 6.79
C MET A 96 0.66 -14.85 6.52
N TRP A 97 0.54 -14.08 7.59
CA TRP A 97 0.39 -12.63 7.56
C TRP A 97 1.71 -11.92 7.94
N PRO A 98 2.04 -10.76 7.34
CA PRO A 98 1.31 -10.08 6.25
C PRO A 98 1.37 -10.84 4.92
N ILE A 99 0.35 -10.69 4.07
CA ILE A 99 0.39 -11.24 2.72
C ILE A 99 1.36 -10.39 1.90
N THR A 100 2.32 -11.04 1.26
CA THR A 100 3.29 -10.37 0.37
C THR A 100 3.28 -10.97 -1.02
N TYR A 101 3.33 -10.10 -2.01
CA TYR A 101 3.42 -10.44 -3.43
C TYR A 101 4.64 -9.74 -4.04
N LEU A 102 5.37 -10.43 -4.91
CA LEU A 102 6.51 -9.85 -5.63
C LEU A 102 6.53 -10.40 -7.06
N ALA A 103 6.32 -9.53 -8.04
CA ALA A 103 6.45 -9.87 -9.45
C ALA A 103 6.88 -8.64 -10.25
N ASP A 104 7.73 -8.83 -11.27
CA ASP A 104 8.15 -7.79 -12.22
C ASP A 104 8.66 -6.50 -11.59
N GLY A 105 9.35 -6.61 -10.44
CA GLY A 105 9.87 -5.47 -9.69
C GLY A 105 8.82 -4.69 -8.89
N ILE A 106 7.59 -5.19 -8.81
CA ILE A 106 6.50 -4.66 -7.99
C ILE A 106 6.34 -5.57 -6.77
N GLY A 107 6.58 -5.00 -5.59
CA GLY A 107 6.32 -5.61 -4.30
C GLY A 107 5.04 -5.06 -3.69
N ILE A 108 4.19 -5.93 -3.17
CA ILE A 108 2.97 -5.54 -2.47
C ILE A 108 2.96 -6.23 -1.11
N ARG A 109 2.59 -5.49 -0.07
CA ARG A 109 2.39 -6.00 1.29
C ARG A 109 1.02 -5.56 1.78
N PHE A 110 0.18 -6.51 2.15
CA PHE A 110 -1.16 -6.25 2.68
C PHE A 110 -1.31 -6.90 4.06
N ASN A 111 -1.85 -6.15 5.01
CA ASN A 111 -2.17 -6.67 6.32
C ASN A 111 -3.40 -5.99 6.89
N THR A 112 -4.01 -6.64 7.88
CA THR A 112 -5.17 -6.13 8.58
C THR A 112 -5.26 -6.68 10.00
N ASP A 113 -5.99 -5.99 10.86
CA ASP A 113 -6.37 -6.47 12.19
C ASP A 113 -7.27 -7.71 12.06
N MET A 114 -7.18 -8.61 13.05
CA MET A 114 -7.98 -9.85 13.10
C MET A 114 -9.50 -9.60 12.98
N GLU A 115 -9.99 -8.45 13.45
CA GLU A 115 -11.40 -8.06 13.38
C GLU A 115 -11.91 -7.95 11.94
N LEU A 116 -11.03 -7.67 10.98
CA LEU A 116 -11.35 -7.47 9.57
C LEU A 116 -11.17 -8.74 8.72
N TYR A 117 -10.77 -9.87 9.31
CA TYR A 117 -10.50 -11.11 8.55
C TYR A 117 -11.72 -11.65 7.81
N LYS A 118 -12.94 -11.37 8.28
CA LYS A 118 -14.17 -11.77 7.59
C LYS A 118 -14.47 -10.94 6.34
N ALA A 119 -13.83 -9.80 6.17
CA ALA A 119 -14.05 -8.84 5.09
C ALA A 119 -12.75 -8.51 4.32
N LEU A 120 -11.80 -9.46 4.25
CA LEU A 120 -10.48 -9.21 3.65
C LEU A 120 -10.52 -8.73 2.21
N GLU A 121 -11.36 -9.34 1.39
CA GLU A 121 -11.44 -8.99 -0.03
C GLU A 121 -12.04 -7.61 -0.24
N GLU A 122 -13.07 -7.28 0.55
CA GLU A 122 -13.67 -5.94 0.56
C GLU A 122 -12.65 -4.90 1.03
N GLU A 123 -11.94 -5.19 2.13
CA GLU A 123 -10.95 -4.29 2.70
C GLU A 123 -9.78 -4.05 1.73
N PHE A 124 -9.27 -5.11 1.10
CA PHE A 124 -8.26 -4.99 0.06
C PHE A 124 -8.76 -4.15 -1.12
N SER A 125 -9.99 -4.40 -1.58
CA SER A 125 -10.60 -3.66 -2.69
C SER A 125 -10.74 -2.17 -2.39
N THR A 126 -11.12 -1.83 -1.16
CA THR A 126 -11.22 -0.46 -0.68
C THR A 126 -9.85 0.24 -0.66
N LEU A 127 -8.82 -0.38 -0.07
CA LEU A 127 -7.48 0.21 -0.05
C LEU A 127 -6.88 0.32 -1.46
N LYS A 128 -7.07 -0.70 -2.31
CA LYS A 128 -6.69 -0.70 -3.72
C LYS A 128 -7.31 0.47 -4.48
N ALA A 129 -8.60 0.71 -4.31
CA ALA A 129 -9.29 1.82 -4.96
C ALA A 129 -8.70 3.17 -4.54
N SER A 130 -8.42 3.35 -3.24
CA SER A 130 -7.80 4.57 -2.71
C SER A 130 -6.38 4.78 -3.26
N ALA A 131 -5.55 3.74 -3.27
CA ALA A 131 -4.20 3.77 -3.81
C ALA A 131 -4.19 4.18 -5.30
N LEU A 132 -5.03 3.54 -6.12
CA LEU A 132 -5.13 3.83 -7.56
C LEU A 132 -5.73 5.22 -7.84
N ALA A 133 -6.66 5.70 -7.01
CA ALA A 133 -7.16 7.06 -7.10
C ALA A 133 -6.05 8.08 -6.82
N LEU A 134 -5.24 7.86 -5.77
CA LEU A 134 -4.12 8.74 -5.44
C LEU A 134 -3.07 8.75 -6.56
N LEU A 135 -2.68 7.58 -7.06
CA LEU A 135 -1.70 7.44 -8.16
C LEU A 135 -2.14 8.21 -9.41
N ARG A 136 -3.41 8.09 -9.80
CA ARG A 136 -4.00 8.84 -10.92
C ARG A 136 -3.95 10.35 -10.68
N SER A 137 -4.28 10.80 -9.48
CA SER A 137 -4.28 12.22 -9.14
C SER A 137 -2.89 12.84 -9.13
N ALA A 138 -1.87 12.07 -8.77
CA ALA A 138 -0.48 12.52 -8.67
C ALA A 138 0.25 12.62 -10.03
N ARG A 139 -0.30 12.00 -11.08
CA ARG A 139 0.31 11.91 -12.42
C ARG A 139 -0.42 12.73 -13.50
N LYS A 140 -1.42 13.52 -13.11
CA LYS A 140 -2.04 14.54 -13.97
C LYS A 140 -1.19 15.80 -13.98
#